data_AF-A0A0P9QF14-F1
#
_entry.id   AF-A0A0P9QF14-F1
#
_cell.length_a   1.000
_cell.length_b   1.000
_cell.length_c   1.000
_cell.angle_alpha   90.00
_cell.angle_beta   90.00
_cell.angle_gamma   90.00
#
_symmetry.space_group_name_H-M   'P 1'
#
loop_
_entity.id
_entity.type
_entity.pdbx_description
1 polymer ?
#
loop_
_entity_poly.entity_id
_entity_poly.type
_entity_poly.pdbx_seq_one_letter_code
_entity_poly.pdbx_strand_id
1 'polypeptide(L)'
;MFGFWKTWKALEARGIMGINRRNADYVLKYNKRSLYPIVDDKIITKERAIIAGIHVPELYGIISTEKEIDKLDGIIGGRTDFVIKPAQGAGGDGIIVIADRFEGRYRTVSGKIISHEEIEHHISSILTGLYSLGGHRDRALIEYRVVPDQIFKSISYEGVPDIRIIVLMGY
;
A
#
# COMPACT_ATOMS: atom_id res chain seq x y z
N MET A 1 -30.49 -17.30 -8.13
CA MET A 1 -30.42 -17.07 -6.66
C MET A 1 -29.97 -18.30 -5.86
N PHE A 2 -30.44 -19.53 -6.15
CA PHE A 2 -30.04 -20.76 -5.43
C PHE A 2 -28.55 -21.16 -5.56
N GLY A 3 -27.88 -20.81 -6.66
CA GLY A 3 -26.47 -21.13 -6.89
C GLY A 3 -25.52 -20.46 -5.90
N PHE A 4 -25.75 -19.19 -5.57
CA PHE A 4 -24.88 -18.43 -4.65
C PHE A 4 -24.89 -19.00 -3.23
N TRP A 5 -26.05 -19.43 -2.74
CA TRP A 5 -26.17 -20.01 -1.40
C TRP A 5 -25.49 -21.37 -1.30
N LYS A 6 -25.61 -22.19 -2.35
CA LYS A 6 -24.92 -23.49 -2.45
C LYS A 6 -23.40 -23.30 -2.50
N THR A 7 -22.92 -22.35 -3.29
CA THR A 7 -21.49 -22.01 -3.36
C THR A 7 -20.97 -21.50 -2.03
N TRP A 8 -21.68 -20.57 -1.39
CA TRP A 8 -21.29 -20.03 -0.09
C TRP A 8 -21.14 -21.13 0.97
N LYS A 9 -22.14 -22.01 1.12
CA LYS A 9 -22.05 -23.16 2.06
C LYS A 9 -20.88 -24.09 1.74
N ALA A 10 -20.61 -24.35 0.47
CA ALA A 10 -19.52 -25.22 0.06
C ALA A 10 -18.12 -24.61 0.30
N LEU A 11 -17.99 -23.28 0.26
CA LEU A 11 -16.78 -22.57 0.63
C LEU A 11 -16.59 -22.54 2.15
N GLU A 12 -17.67 -22.26 2.89
CA GLU A 12 -17.65 -22.27 4.35
C GLU A 12 -17.29 -23.65 4.92
N ALA A 13 -17.86 -24.73 4.36
CA ALA A 13 -17.53 -26.10 4.76
C ALA A 13 -16.06 -26.48 4.50
N ARG A 14 -15.37 -25.77 3.60
CA ARG A 14 -13.92 -25.91 3.35
C ARG A 14 -13.07 -24.97 4.21
N GLY A 15 -13.68 -24.24 5.15
CA GLY A 15 -12.99 -23.28 6.02
C GLY A 15 -12.63 -21.95 5.33
N ILE A 16 -13.17 -21.68 4.15
CA ILE A 16 -12.88 -20.44 3.43
C ILE A 16 -13.65 -19.28 4.07
N MET A 17 -12.90 -18.27 4.52
CA MET A 17 -13.44 -17.10 5.19
C MET A 17 -13.55 -15.90 4.24
N GLY A 18 -14.73 -15.32 4.14
CA GLY A 18 -14.94 -14.07 3.41
C GLY A 18 -14.45 -12.84 4.19
N ILE A 19 -14.21 -11.73 3.47
CA ILE A 19 -13.72 -10.47 4.04
C ILE A 19 -14.62 -9.90 5.14
N ASN A 20 -15.95 -10.04 5.00
CA ASN A 20 -16.91 -9.54 5.97
C ASN A 20 -16.81 -10.28 7.29
N ARG A 21 -16.74 -11.62 7.24
CA ARG A 21 -16.58 -12.46 8.43
C ARG A 21 -15.25 -12.17 9.12
N ARG A 22 -14.17 -12.07 8.35
CA ARG A 22 -12.85 -11.66 8.86
C ARG A 22 -12.93 -10.34 9.63
N ASN A 23 -13.56 -9.32 9.05
CA ASN A 23 -13.64 -8.00 9.65
C ASN A 23 -14.53 -7.98 10.89
N ALA A 24 -15.74 -8.55 10.81
CA ALA A 24 -16.71 -8.54 11.90
C ALA A 24 -16.28 -9.41 13.09
N ASP A 25 -15.88 -10.65 12.81
CA ASP A 25 -15.63 -11.65 13.86
C ASP A 25 -14.26 -11.47 14.51
N TYR A 26 -13.26 -10.95 13.76
CA TYR A 26 -11.87 -10.88 14.23
C TYR A 26 -11.36 -9.44 14.37
N VAL A 27 -11.31 -8.68 13.27
CA VAL A 27 -10.64 -7.38 13.27
C VAL A 27 -11.36 -6.37 14.18
N LEU A 28 -12.65 -6.14 13.96
CA LEU A 28 -13.45 -5.17 14.71
C LEU A 28 -13.68 -5.58 16.16
N LYS A 29 -13.79 -6.89 16.42
CA LYS A 29 -14.09 -7.44 17.73
C LYS A 29 -12.91 -7.39 18.70
N TYR A 30 -11.70 -7.70 18.22
CA TYR A 30 -10.53 -7.89 19.09
C TYR A 30 -9.55 -6.70 19.10
N ASN A 31 -9.70 -5.71 18.21
CA ASN A 31 -8.82 -4.54 18.18
C ASN A 31 -9.51 -3.28 18.74
N LYS A 32 -8.87 -2.64 19.73
CA LYS A 32 -9.35 -1.38 20.30
C LYS A 32 -9.37 -0.29 19.23
N ARG A 33 -10.51 0.37 19.03
CA ARG A 33 -10.66 1.46 18.04
C ARG A 33 -9.70 2.62 18.24
N SER A 34 -9.30 2.91 19.49
CA SER A 34 -8.30 3.95 19.78
C SER A 34 -6.92 3.68 19.15
N LEU A 35 -6.65 2.44 18.73
CA LEU A 35 -5.39 2.07 18.09
C LEU A 35 -5.46 2.14 16.55
N TYR A 36 -6.62 2.37 15.96
CA TYR A 36 -6.78 2.39 14.50
C TYR A 36 -5.95 3.50 13.83
N PRO A 37 -5.85 4.72 14.39
CA PRO A 37 -5.00 5.76 13.81
C PRO A 37 -3.53 5.38 13.65
N ILE A 38 -3.05 4.41 14.44
CA ILE A 38 -1.66 3.92 14.37
C ILE A 38 -1.44 3.06 13.13
N VAL A 39 -2.44 2.26 12.75
CA VAL A 39 -2.36 1.30 11.63
C VAL A 39 -2.90 1.87 10.32
N ASP A 40 -3.78 2.86 10.39
CA ASP A 40 -4.33 3.57 9.23
C ASP A 40 -3.28 4.51 8.60
N ASP A 41 -2.26 4.90 9.36
CA ASP A 41 -1.12 5.66 8.86
C ASP A 41 0.10 4.75 8.64
N LYS A 42 0.48 4.59 7.37
CA LYS A 42 1.60 3.74 6.96
C LYS A 42 2.95 4.23 7.49
N ILE A 43 3.10 5.52 7.78
CA ILE A 43 4.34 6.07 8.34
C ILE A 43 4.47 5.62 9.80
N ILE A 44 3.41 5.82 10.60
CA ILE A 44 3.39 5.42 12.02
C ILE A 44 3.56 3.90 12.14
N THR A 45 2.87 3.13 11.30
CA THR A 45 3.00 1.66 11.27
C THR A 45 4.44 1.25 10.99
N LYS A 46 5.07 1.89 10.01
CA LYS A 46 6.45 1.58 9.62
C LYS A 46 7.44 1.87 10.74
N GLU A 47 7.34 3.04 11.37
CA GLU A 47 8.20 3.42 12.50
C GLU A 47 8.13 2.40 13.64
N ARG A 48 6.92 1.96 13.99
CA ARG A 48 6.72 0.94 15.03
C ARG A 48 7.24 -0.43 14.63
N ALA A 49 7.06 -0.82 13.38
CA ALA A 49 7.60 -2.06 12.85
C ALA A 49 9.13 -2.08 12.96
N ILE A 50 9.80 -0.98 12.58
CA ILE A 50 11.26 -0.82 12.70
C ILE A 50 11.70 -0.94 14.16
N ILE A 51 11.03 -0.24 15.08
CA ILE A 51 11.33 -0.31 16.53
C ILE A 51 11.19 -1.75 17.06
N ALA A 52 10.23 -2.51 16.54
CA ALA A 52 10.00 -3.91 16.89
C ALA A 52 10.93 -4.91 16.17
N GLY A 53 11.88 -4.44 15.33
CA GLY A 53 12.78 -5.30 14.57
C GLY A 53 12.11 -6.01 13.37
N ILE A 54 10.95 -5.54 12.94
CA ILE A 54 10.24 -6.06 11.78
C ILE A 54 10.76 -5.37 10.51
N HIS A 55 11.15 -6.17 9.53
CA HIS A 55 11.63 -5.68 8.25
C HIS A 55 10.49 -5.05 7.45
N VAL A 56 10.77 -3.88 6.90
CA VAL A 56 9.84 -3.07 6.09
C VAL A 56 10.59 -2.53 4.87
N PRO A 57 9.91 -2.20 3.76
CA PRO A 57 10.56 -1.54 2.62
C PRO A 57 11.27 -0.26 3.06
N GLU A 58 12.48 -0.05 2.57
CA GLU A 58 13.26 1.15 2.88
C GLU A 58 12.49 2.41 2.45
N LEU A 59 12.36 3.38 3.35
CA LEU A 59 11.73 4.66 3.05
C LEU A 59 12.79 5.63 2.53
N TYR A 60 12.62 6.13 1.31
CA TYR A 60 13.52 7.11 0.71
C TYR A 60 13.17 8.53 1.16
N GLY A 61 11.89 8.82 1.33
CA GLY A 61 11.43 10.11 1.80
C GLY A 61 9.93 10.20 1.99
N ILE A 62 9.51 11.26 2.66
CA ILE A 62 8.13 11.64 2.87
C ILE A 62 7.97 13.07 2.39
N ILE A 63 6.92 13.33 1.61
CA ILE A 63 6.51 14.67 1.20
C ILE A 63 5.20 14.98 1.90
N SER A 64 5.18 16.01 2.74
CA SER A 64 4.03 16.39 3.56
C SER A 64 3.41 17.72 3.16
N THR A 65 4.06 18.48 2.27
CA THR A 65 3.57 19.78 1.80
C THR A 65 3.92 19.98 0.33
N GLU A 66 3.18 20.87 -0.36
CA GLU A 66 3.42 21.21 -1.76
C GLU A 66 4.85 21.72 -1.99
N LYS A 67 5.39 22.53 -1.07
CA LYS A 67 6.77 23.03 -1.15
C LYS A 67 7.82 21.92 -1.05
N GLU A 68 7.49 20.79 -0.42
CA GLU A 68 8.43 19.67 -0.32
C GLU A 68 8.50 18.84 -1.59
N ILE A 69 7.61 19.08 -2.56
CA ILE A 69 7.70 18.47 -3.90
C ILE A 69 9.02 18.85 -4.57
N ASP A 70 9.54 20.06 -4.33
CA ASP A 70 10.86 20.50 -4.81
C ASP A 70 12.02 19.57 -4.39
N LYS A 71 11.82 18.75 -3.34
CA LYS A 71 12.82 17.78 -2.84
C LYS A 71 12.73 16.42 -3.55
N LEU A 72 11.71 16.19 -4.39
CA LEU A 72 11.40 14.90 -4.99
C LEU A 72 12.59 14.31 -5.74
N ASP A 73 13.26 15.11 -6.57
CA ASP A 73 14.45 14.68 -7.32
C ASP A 73 15.59 14.22 -6.39
N GLY A 74 15.78 14.89 -5.26
CA GLY A 74 16.76 14.48 -4.24
C GLY A 74 16.37 13.19 -3.52
N ILE A 75 15.07 12.99 -3.26
CA ILE A 75 14.53 11.77 -2.64
C ILE A 75 14.68 10.57 -3.57
N ILE A 76 14.29 10.72 -4.85
CA ILE A 76 14.45 9.68 -5.87
C ILE A 76 15.95 9.42 -6.10
N GLY A 77 16.74 10.48 -6.27
CA GLY A 77 18.17 10.42 -6.56
C GLY A 77 18.45 9.65 -7.86
N GLY A 78 19.44 8.78 -7.82
CA GLY A 78 19.83 7.92 -8.95
C GLY A 78 19.00 6.65 -9.14
N ARG A 79 17.91 6.48 -8.38
CA ARG A 79 17.10 5.25 -8.42
C ARG A 79 16.26 5.19 -9.68
N THR A 80 16.16 3.99 -10.24
CA THR A 80 15.37 3.69 -11.44
C THR A 80 14.00 3.09 -11.12
N ASP A 81 13.83 2.54 -9.91
CA ASP A 81 12.56 1.99 -9.45
C ASP A 81 12.24 2.41 -8.00
N PHE A 82 10.95 2.59 -7.73
CA PHE A 82 10.42 3.04 -6.44
C PHE A 82 8.90 2.97 -6.43
N VAL A 83 8.31 3.12 -5.26
CA VAL A 83 6.86 3.22 -5.07
C VAL A 83 6.53 4.58 -4.49
N ILE A 84 5.49 5.23 -5.03
CA ILE A 84 4.85 6.41 -4.44
C ILE A 84 3.48 6.00 -3.95
N LYS A 85 3.14 6.32 -2.71
CA LYS A 85 1.81 5.99 -2.16
C LYS A 85 1.33 6.97 -1.08
N PRO A 86 0.01 7.13 -0.92
CA PRO A 86 -0.59 7.86 0.19
C PRO A 86 -0.35 7.16 1.55
N ALA A 87 -0.08 7.92 2.60
CA ALA A 87 0.08 7.38 3.95
C ALA A 87 -1.21 6.77 4.47
N GLN A 88 -2.35 7.41 4.20
CA GLN A 88 -3.68 7.01 4.69
C GLN A 88 -4.63 6.48 3.60
N GLY A 89 -4.13 6.26 2.38
CA GLY A 89 -4.96 5.70 1.30
C GLY A 89 -5.36 4.24 1.52
N ALA A 90 -6.47 3.84 0.88
CA ALA A 90 -7.09 2.53 0.98
C ALA A 90 -7.25 1.85 -0.38
N GLY A 91 -7.41 0.52 -0.40
CA GLY A 91 -7.75 -0.24 -1.61
C GLY A 91 -6.67 -0.31 -2.69
N GLY A 92 -5.52 0.34 -2.50
CA GLY A 92 -4.47 0.45 -3.53
C GLY A 92 -4.57 1.73 -4.37
N ASP A 93 -5.56 2.59 -4.11
CA ASP A 93 -5.71 3.86 -4.81
C ASP A 93 -4.58 4.82 -4.47
N GLY A 94 -4.16 5.60 -5.48
CA GLY A 94 -3.06 6.56 -5.35
C GLY A 94 -1.66 5.94 -5.33
N ILE A 95 -1.53 4.61 -5.46
CA ILE A 95 -0.23 3.94 -5.55
C ILE A 95 0.30 4.00 -6.98
N ILE A 96 1.51 4.55 -7.15
CA ILE A 96 2.28 4.45 -8.39
C ILE A 96 3.50 3.57 -8.11
N VAL A 97 3.69 2.53 -8.93
CA VAL A 97 4.86 1.66 -8.88
C VAL A 97 5.70 1.91 -10.13
N ILE A 98 6.86 2.52 -9.94
CA ILE A 98 7.86 2.77 -10.98
C ILE A 98 8.78 1.58 -11.08
N ALA A 99 8.89 1.01 -12.27
CA ALA A 99 9.70 -0.16 -12.57
C ALA A 99 11.02 0.18 -13.27
N ASP A 100 11.10 1.34 -13.92
CA ASP A 100 12.27 1.75 -14.70
C ASP A 100 12.29 3.28 -14.92
N ARG A 101 13.47 3.84 -15.22
CA ARG A 101 13.68 5.25 -15.57
C ARG A 101 14.59 5.33 -16.81
N PHE A 102 14.14 6.02 -17.85
CA PHE A 102 14.91 6.23 -19.08
C PHE A 102 14.71 7.65 -19.60
N GLU A 103 15.80 8.32 -20.01
CA GLU A 103 15.77 9.65 -20.62
C GLU A 103 14.90 10.69 -19.87
N GLY A 104 14.95 10.68 -18.54
CA GLY A 104 14.17 11.59 -17.70
C GLY A 104 12.67 11.25 -17.55
N ARG A 105 12.22 10.11 -18.11
CA ARG A 105 10.86 9.57 -17.94
C ARG A 105 10.87 8.31 -17.08
N TYR A 106 9.70 7.99 -16.55
CA TYR A 106 9.49 6.85 -15.67
C TYR A 106 8.51 5.86 -16.30
N ARG A 107 8.82 4.56 -16.22
CA ARG A 107 7.93 3.48 -16.66
C ARG A 107 7.29 2.84 -15.44
N THR A 108 5.96 2.78 -15.43
CA THR A 108 5.23 2.04 -14.38
C THR A 108 5.31 0.53 -14.60
N VAL A 109 4.95 -0.26 -13.60
CA VAL A 109 4.80 -1.73 -13.74
C VAL A 109 3.75 -2.15 -14.78
N SER A 110 2.78 -1.28 -15.09
CA SER A 110 1.80 -1.49 -16.16
C SER A 110 2.31 -1.11 -17.56
N GLY A 111 3.54 -0.60 -17.67
CA GLY A 111 4.14 -0.15 -18.93
C GLY A 111 3.81 1.29 -19.32
N LYS A 112 3.00 2.02 -18.53
CA LYS A 112 2.72 3.44 -18.76
C LYS A 112 4.01 4.26 -18.60
N ILE A 113 4.25 5.18 -19.53
CA ILE A 113 5.32 6.17 -19.41
C ILE A 113 4.74 7.43 -18.78
N ILE A 114 5.39 7.95 -17.74
CA ILE A 114 5.03 9.21 -17.09
C ILE A 114 6.24 10.14 -16.96
N SER A 115 5.99 11.45 -17.04
CA SER A 115 6.98 12.49 -16.82
C SER A 115 7.22 12.75 -15.33
N HIS A 116 8.25 13.52 -15.01
CA HIS A 116 8.49 13.99 -13.64
C HIS A 116 7.35 14.90 -13.15
N GLU A 117 6.89 15.84 -13.98
CA GLU A 117 5.77 16.74 -13.69
C GLU A 117 4.47 15.97 -13.39
N GLU A 118 4.20 14.86 -14.11
CA GLU A 118 3.06 13.99 -13.82
C GLU A 118 3.18 13.34 -12.44
N ILE A 119 4.39 13.00 -11.99
CA ILE A 119 4.63 12.49 -10.64
C ILE A 119 4.39 13.58 -9.60
N GLU A 120 4.91 14.79 -9.82
CA GLU A 120 4.68 15.94 -8.92
C GLU A 120 3.18 16.24 -8.77
N HIS A 121 2.44 16.27 -9.87
CA HIS A 121 0.98 16.45 -9.86
C HIS A 121 0.25 15.31 -9.12
N HIS A 122 0.71 14.07 -9.28
CA HIS A 122 0.17 12.95 -8.53
C HIS A 122 0.42 13.09 -7.02
N ILE A 123 1.60 13.55 -6.62
CA ILE A 123 1.93 13.82 -5.22
C ILE A 123 1.06 14.94 -4.67
N SER A 124 0.86 16.04 -5.41
CA SER A 124 -0.10 17.09 -5.02
C SER A 124 -1.53 16.53 -4.84
N SER A 125 -1.95 15.61 -5.72
CA SER A 125 -3.24 14.91 -5.57
C SER A 125 -3.30 14.06 -4.29
N ILE A 126 -2.22 13.40 -3.90
CA ILE A 126 -2.12 12.73 -2.59
C ILE A 126 -2.25 13.76 -1.45
N LEU A 127 -1.49 14.85 -1.49
CA LEU A 127 -1.44 15.87 -0.43
C LEU A 127 -2.81 16.53 -0.18
N THR A 128 -3.58 16.75 -1.24
CA THR A 128 -4.95 17.28 -1.15
C THR A 128 -5.96 16.29 -0.55
N GLY A 129 -5.56 15.01 -0.41
CA GLY A 129 -6.40 13.97 0.17
C GLY A 129 -7.26 13.21 -0.85
N LEU A 130 -6.98 13.33 -2.16
CA LEU A 130 -7.79 12.70 -3.21
C LEU A 130 -7.92 11.18 -3.03
N TYR A 131 -6.88 10.54 -2.48
CA TYR A 131 -6.81 9.10 -2.28
C TYR A 131 -7.04 8.67 -0.82
N SER A 132 -7.32 9.62 0.08
CA SER A 132 -7.58 9.37 1.49
C SER A 132 -9.04 9.10 1.74
N LEU A 133 -9.36 8.09 2.56
CA LEU A 133 -10.74 7.68 2.85
C LEU A 133 -11.65 8.81 3.36
N GLY A 134 -11.09 9.83 4.02
CA GLY A 134 -11.82 10.97 4.56
C GLY A 134 -11.66 12.28 3.78
N GLY A 135 -10.96 12.28 2.63
CA GLY A 135 -10.61 13.51 1.91
C GLY A 135 -9.72 14.47 2.71
N HIS A 136 -9.09 13.98 3.78
CA HIS A 136 -8.20 14.76 4.61
C HIS A 136 -6.83 14.87 3.95
N ARG A 137 -6.12 15.96 4.24
CA ARG A 137 -4.73 16.13 3.85
C ARG A 137 -3.91 14.90 4.23
N ASP A 138 -3.13 14.41 3.30
CA ASP A 138 -2.29 13.22 3.46
C ASP A 138 -0.82 13.55 3.21
N ARG A 139 0.03 12.54 3.31
CA ARG A 139 1.46 12.57 3.02
C ARG A 139 1.79 11.53 1.97
N ALA A 140 2.68 11.88 1.05
CA ALA A 140 3.17 10.94 0.05
C ALA A 140 4.45 10.26 0.58
N LEU A 141 4.46 8.93 0.58
CA LEU A 141 5.65 8.13 0.85
C LEU A 141 6.32 7.76 -0.46
N ILE A 142 7.65 7.89 -0.51
CA ILE A 142 8.49 7.38 -1.58
C ILE A 142 9.39 6.31 -0.97
N GLU A 143 9.30 5.08 -1.45
CA GLU A 143 9.97 3.93 -0.85
C GLU A 143 10.46 2.89 -1.87
N TYR A 144 11.24 1.94 -1.37
CA TYR A 144 11.70 0.78 -2.10
C TYR A 144 10.55 -0.02 -2.72
N ARG A 145 10.71 -0.39 -3.99
CA ARG A 145 9.80 -1.29 -4.70
C ARG A 145 10.12 -2.73 -4.34
N VAL A 146 9.21 -3.38 -3.61
CA VAL A 146 9.32 -4.82 -3.32
C VAL A 146 9.22 -5.63 -4.62
N VAL A 147 10.26 -6.41 -4.90
CA VAL A 147 10.27 -7.40 -5.99
C VAL A 147 9.94 -8.76 -5.39
N PRO A 148 8.84 -9.40 -5.80
CA PRO A 148 8.46 -10.70 -5.25
C PRO A 148 9.47 -11.77 -5.67
N ASP A 149 9.75 -12.69 -4.75
CA ASP A 149 10.60 -13.85 -5.02
C ASP A 149 9.96 -14.76 -6.09
N GLN A 150 10.79 -15.42 -6.91
CA GLN A 150 10.33 -16.31 -7.98
C GLN A 150 9.44 -17.44 -7.47
N ILE A 151 9.56 -17.85 -6.20
CA ILE A 151 8.69 -18.86 -5.59
C ILE A 151 7.20 -18.48 -5.67
N PHE A 152 6.89 -17.18 -5.72
CA PHE A 152 5.52 -16.68 -5.80
C PHE A 152 4.97 -16.60 -7.23
N LYS A 153 5.80 -16.86 -8.25
CA LYS A 153 5.40 -16.76 -9.66
C LYS A 153 4.29 -17.74 -10.05
N SER A 154 4.21 -18.90 -9.40
CA SER A 154 3.16 -19.90 -9.65
C SER A 154 1.81 -19.56 -8.99
N ILE A 155 1.79 -18.63 -8.04
CA ILE A 155 0.59 -18.29 -7.26
C ILE A 155 0.15 -16.83 -7.39
N SER A 156 0.98 -15.98 -8.00
CA SER A 156 0.64 -14.59 -8.33
C SER A 156 0.47 -14.45 -9.85
N TYR A 157 -0.74 -14.08 -10.27
CA TYR A 157 -1.00 -13.62 -11.62
C TYR A 157 -0.86 -12.09 -11.62
N GLU A 158 0.15 -11.59 -12.34
CA GLU A 158 0.43 -10.15 -12.51
C GLU A 158 0.43 -9.33 -11.20
N GLY A 159 1.47 -9.47 -10.38
CA GLY A 159 1.66 -8.59 -9.23
C GLY A 159 2.50 -9.18 -8.10
N VAL A 160 2.32 -8.61 -6.91
CA VAL A 160 2.86 -9.14 -5.65
C VAL A 160 1.73 -9.88 -4.95
N PRO A 161 1.94 -11.13 -4.48
CA PRO A 161 0.91 -11.84 -3.72
C PRO A 161 0.60 -11.10 -2.41
N ASP A 162 -0.69 -10.82 -2.14
CA ASP A 162 -1.14 -10.33 -0.84
C ASP A 162 -1.39 -11.51 0.10
N ILE A 163 -0.41 -11.80 0.97
CA ILE A 163 -0.55 -12.81 2.02
C ILE A 163 -0.89 -12.11 3.33
N ARG A 164 -2.07 -12.44 3.88
CA ARG A 164 -2.54 -11.87 5.15
C ARG A 164 -2.57 -12.93 6.25
N ILE A 165 -1.80 -12.68 7.30
CA ILE A 165 -1.74 -13.52 8.51
C ILE A 165 -2.53 -12.81 9.61
N ILE A 166 -3.44 -13.52 10.26
CA ILE A 166 -4.19 -13.02 11.42
C ILE A 166 -3.72 -13.79 12.64
N VAL A 167 -3.13 -13.08 13.59
CA VAL A 167 -2.77 -13.62 14.91
C VAL A 167 -3.85 -13.20 15.89
N LEU A 168 -4.52 -14.17 16.51
CA LEU A 168 -5.59 -13.91 17.47
C LEU A 168 -5.02 -13.82 18.90
N MET A 169 -5.24 -12.69 19.57
CA MET A 169 -4.86 -12.47 20.98
C MET A 169 -3.39 -12.83 21.28
N GLY A 170 -2.46 -12.35 20.43
CA GLY A 170 -1.04 -12.72 20.46
C GLY A 170 -0.45 -12.87 21.88
N TYR A 171 0.46 -13.83 22.02
CA TYR A 171 1.15 -14.16 23.27
C TYR A 171 2.11 -13.07 23.75
#